data_AF-A0A2K4AFX0-F1
#
_entry.id   AF-A0A2K4AFX0-F1
#
_cell.length_a   1.000
_cell.length_b   1.000
_cell.length_c   1.000
_cell.angle_alpha   90.00
_cell.angle_beta   90.00
_cell.angle_gamma   90.00
#
_symmetry.space_group_name_H-M   'P 1'
#
loop_
_entity.id
_entity.type
_entity.pdbx_description
1 polymer ?
#
loop_
_entity_poly.entity_id
_entity_poly.type
_entity_poly.pdbx_seq_one_letter_code
_entity_poly.pdbx_strand_id
1 'polypeptide(L)'
;MLKQILPRAIKISLIFAIVFFIINYFSMQKPDITYLIGRSIVATIAFMLIYLTLFTIINSPERKYKLGTILPIALIIGIIVGTMFLTVQIGVISSLIISVIATFLWEMIEKNKGGRSS
;
A
#
# COMPACT_ATOMS: atom_id res chain seq x y z
N MET A 1 13.03 8.59 14.17
CA MET A 1 12.47 7.74 13.09
C MET A 1 10.94 7.82 13.03
N LEU A 2 10.21 7.42 14.08
CA LEU A 2 8.73 7.43 14.09
C LEU A 2 8.14 8.83 13.78
N LYS A 3 8.71 9.90 14.36
CA LYS A 3 8.31 11.30 14.09
C LYS A 3 8.37 11.71 12.60
N GLN A 4 9.22 11.07 11.79
CA GLN A 4 9.34 11.34 10.35
C GLN A 4 8.46 10.40 9.50
N ILE A 5 8.27 9.17 9.96
CA ILE A 5 7.48 8.14 9.25
C ILE A 5 5.99 8.38 9.44
N LEU A 6 5.57 8.77 10.64
CA LEU A 6 4.18 8.98 11.01
C LEU A 6 3.45 9.99 10.10
N PRO A 7 3.96 11.21 9.82
CA PRO A 7 3.28 12.14 8.92
C PRO A 7 3.16 11.60 7.49
N ARG A 8 4.17 10.84 7.01
CA ARG A 8 4.12 10.18 5.70
C ARG A 8 3.08 9.05 5.67
N ALA A 9 3.03 8.24 6.73
CA ALA A 9 2.05 7.18 6.90
C ALA A 9 0.61 7.74 6.94
N ILE A 10 0.39 8.84 7.67
CA ILE A 10 -0.89 9.55 7.71
C ILE A 10 -1.28 10.02 6.31
N LYS A 11 -0.37 10.72 5.60
CA LYS A 11 -0.64 11.23 4.25
C LYS A 11 -1.03 10.11 3.27
N ILE A 12 -0.27 9.02 3.26
CA ILE A 12 -0.55 7.88 2.36
C ILE A 12 -1.83 7.15 2.76
N SER A 13 -2.08 6.99 4.07
CA SER A 13 -3.31 6.35 4.57
C SER A 13 -4.55 7.16 4.26
N LEU A 14 -4.45 8.49 4.27
CA LEU A 14 -5.54 9.37 3.86
C LEU A 14 -5.85 9.24 2.37
N ILE A 15 -4.82 9.19 1.52
CA ILE A 15 -4.98 8.93 0.08
C ILE A 15 -5.65 7.58 -0.14
N PHE A 16 -5.17 6.53 0.55
CA PHE A 16 -5.78 5.20 0.50
C PHE A 16 -7.25 5.24 0.92
N ALA A 17 -7.59 5.94 2.01
CA ALA A 17 -8.97 6.06 2.49
C ALA A 17 -9.89 6.65 1.42
N ILE A 18 -9.47 7.76 0.80
CA ILE A 18 -10.23 8.46 -0.24
C ILE A 18 -10.43 7.54 -1.46
N VAL A 19 -9.33 6.95 -1.96
CA VAL A 19 -9.38 6.06 -3.14
C VAL A 19 -10.23 4.83 -2.86
N PHE A 20 -10.05 4.19 -1.71
CA PHE A 20 -10.82 3.01 -1.30
C PHE A 20 -12.31 3.33 -1.21
N PHE A 21 -12.68 4.46 -0.58
CA PHE A 21 -14.06 4.90 -0.45
C PHE A 21 -14.69 5.14 -1.83
N ILE A 22 -14.04 5.93 -2.68
CA ILE A 22 -14.55 6.28 -4.03
C ILE A 22 -14.75 5.02 -4.86
N ILE A 23 -13.76 4.12 -4.91
CA ILE A 23 -13.84 2.89 -5.69
C ILE A 23 -14.98 1.98 -5.20
N ASN A 24 -15.10 1.79 -3.88
CA ASN A 24 -16.16 0.95 -3.33
C ASN A 24 -17.55 1.59 -3.46
N TYR A 25 -17.66 2.92 -3.39
CA TYR A 25 -18.91 3.64 -3.62
C TYR A 25 -19.46 3.37 -5.02
N PHE A 26 -18.62 3.55 -6.05
CA PHE A 26 -19.01 3.32 -7.45
C PHE A 26 -19.22 1.84 -7.80
N SER A 27 -18.71 0.91 -6.98
CA SER A 27 -18.90 -0.53 -7.17
C SER A 27 -20.21 -1.06 -6.57
N MET A 28 -20.92 -0.28 -5.75
CA MET A 28 -22.17 -0.70 -5.10
C MET A 28 -23.39 -0.45 -5.99
N GLN A 29 -24.23 -1.46 -6.21
CA GLN A 29 -25.51 -1.31 -6.91
C GLN A 29 -26.54 -0.48 -6.13
N LYS A 30 -26.51 -0.58 -4.79
CA LYS A 30 -27.31 0.23 -3.86
C LYS A 30 -26.38 0.77 -2.78
N PRO A 31 -26.03 2.07 -2.81
CA PRO A 31 -25.05 2.61 -1.88
C PRO A 31 -25.60 2.68 -0.45
N ASP A 32 -25.07 1.84 0.45
CA ASP A 32 -25.18 2.05 1.89
C ASP A 32 -23.94 2.83 2.37
N ILE A 33 -24.12 4.14 2.52
CA ILE A 33 -23.05 5.07 2.85
C ILE A 33 -22.49 4.79 4.24
N THR A 34 -23.35 4.49 5.22
CA THR A 34 -22.95 4.25 6.60
C THR A 34 -22.08 3.01 6.71
N TYR A 35 -22.50 1.93 6.05
CA TYR A 35 -21.71 0.71 5.96
C TYR A 35 -20.36 0.96 5.26
N LEU A 36 -20.36 1.72 4.17
CA LEU A 36 -19.16 2.04 3.41
C LEU A 36 -18.15 2.87 4.21
N ILE A 37 -18.62 3.88 4.97
CA ILE A 37 -17.76 4.69 5.86
C ILE A 37 -17.09 3.77 6.89
N GLY A 38 -17.87 2.93 7.58
CA GLY A 38 -17.33 2.00 8.59
C GLY A 38 -16.27 1.08 8.00
N ARG A 39 -16.56 0.47 6.84
CA ARG A 39 -15.59 -0.40 6.14
C ARG A 39 -14.33 0.34 5.70
N SER A 40 -14.46 1.59 5.26
CA SER A 40 -13.33 2.42 4.82
C SER A 40 -12.43 2.79 6.00
N ILE A 41 -13.01 3.17 7.15
CA ILE A 41 -12.25 3.44 8.39
C ILE A 41 -11.44 2.21 8.81
N VAL A 42 -12.08 1.04 8.87
CA VAL A 42 -11.40 -0.22 9.24
C VAL A 42 -10.27 -0.54 8.27
N ALA A 43 -10.50 -0.41 6.96
CA ALA A 43 -9.48 -0.62 5.95
C ALA A 43 -8.30 0.34 6.09
N THR A 44 -8.56 1.63 6.34
CA THR A 44 -7.52 2.65 6.53
C THR A 44 -6.68 2.38 7.77
N ILE A 45 -7.30 2.02 8.90
CA ILE A 45 -6.57 1.67 10.13
C ILE A 45 -5.70 0.44 9.89
N ALA A 46 -6.24 -0.62 9.28
CA ALA A 46 -5.49 -1.82 8.94
C ALA A 46 -4.29 -1.51 8.03
N PHE A 47 -4.52 -0.72 6.98
CA PHE A 47 -3.46 -0.28 6.08
C PHE A 47 -2.38 0.53 6.80
N MET A 48 -2.76 1.46 7.66
CA MET A 48 -1.83 2.29 8.42
C MET A 48 -0.95 1.44 9.36
N LEU A 49 -1.53 0.45 10.05
CA LEU A 49 -0.79 -0.48 10.90
C LEU A 49 0.19 -1.32 10.09
N ILE A 50 -0.21 -1.83 8.93
CA ILE A 50 0.66 -2.60 8.04
C ILE A 50 1.79 -1.72 7.51
N TYR A 51 1.49 -0.50 7.06
CA TYR A 51 2.47 0.46 6.59
C TYR A 51 3.53 0.73 7.67
N LEU A 52 3.10 1.04 8.89
CA LEU A 52 4.02 1.31 10.02
C LEU A 52 4.84 0.07 10.39
N THR A 53 4.23 -1.11 10.39
CA THR A 53 4.91 -2.38 10.70
C THR A 53 5.99 -2.68 9.67
N LEU A 54 5.66 -2.62 8.37
CA LEU A 54 6.62 -2.81 7.29
C LEU A 54 7.77 -1.80 7.35
N PHE A 55 7.46 -0.53 7.61
CA PHE A 55 8.49 0.51 7.75
C PHE A 55 9.39 0.32 8.97
N THR A 56 8.90 -0.37 10.00
CA THR A 56 9.66 -0.69 11.22
C THR A 56 10.58 -1.88 10.98
N ILE A 57 10.08 -2.94 10.34
CA ILE A 57 10.85 -4.18 10.05
C ILE A 57 11.98 -3.91 9.05
N ILE A 58 11.76 -3.03 8.07
CA ILE A 58 12.80 -2.67 7.11
C ILE A 58 13.84 -1.79 7.81
N ASN A 59 15.09 -2.26 7.91
CA ASN A 59 16.16 -1.54 8.61
C ASN A 59 16.91 -0.53 7.72
N SER A 60 16.95 -0.74 6.39
CA SER A 60 17.68 0.16 5.49
C SER A 60 16.84 1.41 5.12
N PRO A 61 17.37 2.63 5.24
CA PRO A 61 16.74 3.86 4.75
C PRO A 61 16.39 3.78 3.25
N GLU A 62 17.22 3.09 2.49
CA GLU A 62 17.08 2.95 1.04
C GLU A 62 15.88 2.05 0.68
N ARG A 63 15.73 0.91 1.37
CA ARG A 63 14.56 0.04 1.23
C ARG A 63 13.28 0.72 1.68
N LYS A 64 13.34 1.53 2.74
CA LYS A 64 12.19 2.33 3.22
C LYS A 64 11.72 3.33 2.15
N TYR A 65 12.66 3.98 1.46
CA TYR A 65 12.34 4.87 0.34
C TYR A 65 11.67 4.10 -0.80
N LYS A 66 12.29 3.00 -1.25
CA LYS A 66 11.77 2.15 -2.33
C LYS A 66 10.37 1.61 -2.01
N LEU A 67 10.17 1.02 -0.82
CA LEU A 67 8.87 0.53 -0.38
C LEU A 67 7.85 1.67 -0.30
N GLY A 68 8.22 2.82 0.27
CA GLY A 68 7.34 3.97 0.39
C GLY A 68 6.87 4.56 -0.95
N THR A 69 7.55 4.23 -2.05
CA THR A 69 7.17 4.60 -3.42
C THR A 69 6.36 3.49 -4.10
N ILE A 70 6.75 2.23 -3.96
CA ILE A 70 6.08 1.08 -4.59
C ILE A 70 4.72 0.81 -3.94
N LEU A 71 4.65 0.87 -2.61
CA LEU A 71 3.49 0.45 -1.82
C LEU A 71 2.20 1.20 -2.18
N PRO A 72 2.15 2.54 -2.29
CA PRO A 72 0.95 3.24 -2.71
C PRO A 72 0.48 2.85 -4.11
N ILE A 73 1.42 2.69 -5.06
CA ILE A 73 1.11 2.37 -6.46
C ILE A 73 0.52 0.97 -6.54
N ALA A 74 1.18 -0.01 -5.93
CA ALA A 74 0.72 -1.39 -5.90
C ALA A 74 -0.65 -1.51 -5.23
N LEU A 75 -0.92 -0.73 -4.17
CA LEU A 75 -2.23 -0.72 -3.51
C LEU A 75 -3.34 -0.18 -4.40
N ILE A 76 -3.11 0.92 -5.12
CA ILE A 76 -4.10 1.46 -6.05
C ILE A 76 -4.42 0.41 -7.12
N ILE A 77 -3.40 -0.20 -7.72
CA ILE A 77 -3.56 -1.26 -8.72
C ILE A 77 -4.29 -2.46 -8.12
N GLY A 78 -3.88 -2.91 -6.94
CA GLY A 78 -4.46 -4.05 -6.24
C GLY A 78 -5.93 -3.84 -5.90
N ILE A 79 -6.33 -2.63 -5.48
CA ILE A 79 -7.74 -2.29 -5.25
C ILE A 79 -8.53 -2.37 -6.55
N ILE A 80 -8.03 -1.77 -7.64
CA ILE A 80 -8.71 -1.77 -8.95
C ILE A 80 -8.89 -3.21 -9.45
N VAL A 81 -7.83 -4.01 -9.44
CA VAL A 81 -7.87 -5.42 -9.84
C VAL A 81 -8.79 -6.21 -8.91
N GLY A 82 -8.72 -5.95 -7.61
CA GLY A 82 -9.57 -6.56 -6.59
C GLY A 82 -11.05 -6.26 -6.77
N THR A 83 -11.42 -5.06 -7.24
CA THR A 83 -12.80 -4.74 -7.60
C THR A 83 -13.26 -5.37 -8.91
N MET A 84 -12.36 -5.53 -9.89
CA MET A 84 -12.73 -6.01 -11.22
C MET A 84 -12.80 -7.54 -11.33
N PHE A 85 -11.90 -8.25 -10.66
CA PHE A 85 -11.70 -9.69 -10.89
C PHE A 85 -11.83 -10.57 -9.64
N LEU A 86 -11.72 -9.99 -8.44
CA LEU A 86 -11.66 -10.74 -7.17
C LEU A 86 -12.50 -10.01 -6.09
N THR A 87 -11.99 -9.97 -4.86
CA THR A 87 -12.49 -9.10 -3.81
C THR A 87 -11.46 -8.02 -3.49
N VAL A 88 -11.93 -6.84 -3.06
CA VAL A 88 -11.04 -5.73 -2.64
C VAL A 88 -10.06 -6.17 -1.54
N GLN A 89 -10.51 -7.05 -0.64
CA GLN A 89 -9.65 -7.60 0.42
C GLN A 89 -8.46 -8.38 -0.14
N ILE A 90 -8.71 -9.25 -1.13
CA ILE A 90 -7.66 -10.02 -1.80
C ILE A 90 -6.74 -9.10 -2.61
N GLY A 91 -7.29 -8.06 -3.24
CA GLY A 91 -6.52 -7.03 -3.94
C GLY A 91 -5.56 -6.26 -3.02
N VAL A 92 -6.02 -5.89 -1.83
CA VAL A 92 -5.19 -5.23 -0.81
C VAL A 92 -4.11 -6.17 -0.28
N ILE A 93 -4.45 -7.43 0.06
CA ILE A 93 -3.46 -8.38 0.58
C ILE A 93 -2.39 -8.70 -0.47
N SER A 94 -2.79 -8.97 -1.72
CA SER A 94 -1.85 -9.29 -2.80
C SER A 94 -0.93 -8.11 -3.12
N SER A 95 -1.45 -6.88 -3.16
CA SER A 95 -0.62 -5.69 -3.39
C SER A 95 0.40 -5.43 -2.28
N LEU A 96 0.06 -5.71 -1.00
CA LEU A 96 1.03 -5.63 0.09
C LEU A 96 2.19 -6.60 -0.11
N ILE A 97 1.90 -7.86 -0.46
CA ILE A 97 2.91 -8.89 -0.71
C ILE A 97 3.78 -8.50 -1.91
N ILE A 98 3.16 -8.11 -3.02
CA ILE A 98 3.85 -7.70 -4.25
C ILE A 98 4.77 -6.50 -3.98
N SER A 99 4.33 -5.53 -3.17
CA SER A 99 5.13 -4.34 -2.83
C SER A 99 6.42 -4.69 -2.12
N VAL A 100 6.35 -5.63 -1.17
CA VAL A 100 7.52 -6.11 -0.44
C VAL A 100 8.47 -6.81 -1.42
N ILE A 101 7.97 -7.76 -2.21
CA ILE A 101 8.78 -8.51 -3.19
C ILE A 101 9.44 -7.55 -4.18
N ALA A 102 8.69 -6.62 -4.77
CA ALA A 102 9.18 -5.65 -5.73
C ALA A 102 10.28 -4.75 -5.13
N THR A 103 10.16 -4.38 -3.85
CA THR A 103 11.20 -3.63 -3.14
C THR A 103 12.52 -4.41 -3.07
N PHE A 104 12.47 -5.71 -2.77
CA PHE A 104 13.66 -6.56 -2.75
C PHE A 104 14.24 -6.81 -4.14
N LEU A 105 13.38 -7.04 -5.15
CA LEU A 105 13.82 -7.21 -6.54
C LEU A 105 14.52 -5.95 -7.07
N TRP A 106 14.00 -4.76 -6.75
CA TRP A 106 14.64 -3.50 -7.09
C TRP A 106 16.06 -3.42 -6.51
N GLU A 107 16.22 -3.70 -5.22
CA GLU A 107 17.54 -3.68 -4.56
C GLU A 107 18.51 -4.68 -5.21
N MET A 108 18.04 -5.88 -5.56
CA MET A 108 18.88 -6.90 -6.20
C MET A 108 19.35 -6.46 -7.60
N ILE A 109 18.47 -5.87 -8.40
CA ILE A 109 18.80 -5.36 -9.74
C ILE A 109 19.82 -4.23 -9.65
N GLU A 110 19.67 -3.33 -8.68
CA GLU A 110 20.57 -2.18 -8.49
C GLU A 110 21.97 -2.62 -8.06
N LYS A 111 22.08 -3.58 -7.13
CA LYS A 111 23.36 -4.19 -6.76
C LYS A 111 24.06 -4.85 -7.94
N ASN A 112 23.32 -5.54 -8.80
CA ASN A 112 23.88 -6.17 -10.01
C ASN A 112 24.31 -5.17 -11.09
N LYS A 113 23.75 -3.96 -11.11
CA LYS A 113 24.17 -2.87 -12.02
C LYS A 113 25.39 -2.10 -11.47
N GLY A 114 25.49 -1.93 -10.15
CA GLY A 114 26.62 -1.27 -9.50
C GLY A 114 27.89 -2.13 -9.40
N GLY A 115 27.76 -3.46 -9.42
CA GLY A 115 28.90 -4.41 -9.38
C GLY A 115 29.56 -4.70 -10.74
N ARG A 116 29.15 -4.01 -11.82
CA ARG A 116 29.66 -4.23 -13.19
C ARG A 116 30.76 -3.23 -13.61
N SER A 117 31.42 -2.66 -12.62
CA SER A 117 32.63 -1.85 -12.76
C SER A 117 33.79 -2.62 -12.11
N SER A 118 34.30 -3.63 -12.82
CA SER A 118 35.63 -4.19 -12.60
C SER A 118 36.42 -4.03 -13.88
#